data_AF-F2IK41-F1
#
_entry.id   AF-F2IK41-F1
#
_cell.length_a   1.000
_cell.length_b   1.000
_cell.length_c   1.000
_cell.angle_alpha   90.00
_cell.angle_beta   90.00
_cell.angle_gamma   90.00
#
_symmetry.space_group_name_H-M   'P 1'
#
loop_
_entity.id
_entity.type
_entity.pdbx_description
1 polymer ?
#
loop_
_entity_poly.entity_id
_entity_poly.type
_entity_poly.pdbx_seq_one_letter_code
_entity_poly.pdbx_strand_id
1 'polypeptide(L)'
;MRALSAIGFVISIIGLLLVCYNQFAVIPFLTDLMSSSEIRVNEFTFTLTQKYEAQLFFMSTLSIIIGVFSVLFCSLVYLRKRTRMTLIGTILGVFVAVMGIIHSWY
;
A
#
# COMPACT_ATOMS: atom_id res chain seq x y z
N MET A 1 9.26 -5.87 -25.43
CA MET A 1 8.15 -6.70 -24.87
C MET A 1 8.48 -7.38 -23.53
N ARG A 2 9.63 -8.05 -23.33
CA ARG A 2 10.02 -8.56 -21.99
C ARG A 2 10.16 -7.43 -20.96
N ALA A 3 10.73 -6.30 -21.38
CA ALA A 3 10.80 -5.07 -20.58
C ALA A 3 9.42 -4.59 -20.09
N LEU A 4 8.37 -4.75 -20.90
CA LEU A 4 7.02 -4.30 -20.54
C LEU A 4 6.42 -5.13 -19.39
N SER A 5 6.62 -6.45 -19.41
CA SER A 5 6.26 -7.33 -18.29
C SER A 5 7.09 -7.03 -17.04
N ALA A 6 8.37 -6.67 -17.18
CA ALA A 6 9.22 -6.31 -16.06
C ALA A 6 8.75 -5.00 -15.39
N ILE A 7 8.31 -4.02 -16.19
CA ILE A 7 7.76 -2.76 -15.67
C ILE A 7 6.54 -3.01 -14.79
N GLY A 8 5.57 -3.81 -15.24
CA GLY A 8 4.38 -4.14 -14.44
C GLY A 8 4.72 -4.86 -13.13
N PHE A 9 5.71 -5.76 -13.19
CA PHE A 9 6.22 -6.44 -12.00
C PHE A 9 6.89 -5.48 -11.01
N VAL A 10 7.71 -4.55 -11.49
CA VAL A 10 8.36 -3.54 -10.65
C VAL A 10 7.33 -2.63 -9.97
N ILE A 11 6.28 -2.20 -10.69
CA ILE A 11 5.20 -1.39 -10.12
C ILE A 11 4.48 -2.17 -8.99
N SER A 12 4.25 -3.47 -9.19
CA SER A 12 3.67 -4.34 -8.14
C SER A 12 4.55 -4.38 -6.89
N ILE A 13 5.88 -4.49 -7.06
CA ILE A 13 6.83 -4.50 -5.95
C ILE A 13 6.85 -3.16 -5.21
N ILE A 14 6.82 -2.04 -5.92
CA ILE A 14 6.77 -0.71 -5.30
C ILE A 14 5.50 -0.57 -4.44
N GLY A 15 4.35 -1.01 -4.97
CA GLY A 15 3.10 -1.06 -4.20
C GLY A 15 3.20 -1.94 -2.95
N LEU A 16 3.85 -3.11 -3.06
CA LEU A 16 4.06 -4.00 -1.93
C LEU A 16 4.95 -3.37 -0.85
N LEU A 17 6.03 -2.70 -1.23
CA LEU A 17 6.89 -1.99 -0.30
C LEU A 17 6.14 -0.89 0.46
N LEU A 18 5.24 -0.17 -0.22
CA LEU A 18 4.41 0.86 0.39
C LEU A 18 3.44 0.28 1.43
N VAL A 19 2.80 -0.85 1.11
CA VAL A 19 1.95 -1.59 2.05
C VAL A 19 2.75 -2.07 3.26
N CYS A 20 3.93 -2.64 3.03
CA CYS A 20 4.80 -3.08 4.12
C CYS A 20 5.20 -1.92 5.03
N TYR A 21 5.52 -0.75 4.47
CA TYR A 21 5.82 0.44 5.25
C TYR A 21 4.64 0.84 6.15
N ASN A 22 3.42 0.86 5.61
CA ASN A 22 2.23 1.17 6.40
C ASN A 22 1.98 0.12 7.50
N GLN A 23 2.08 -1.17 7.17
CA GLN A 23 1.81 -2.29 8.07
C GLN A 23 2.81 -2.38 9.23
N PHE A 24 4.11 -2.15 8.96
CA PHE A 24 5.17 -2.41 9.93
C PHE A 24 5.70 -1.16 10.64
N ALA A 25 5.49 0.04 10.08
CA ALA A 25 5.95 1.29 10.68
C ALA A 25 4.80 2.19 11.12
N VAL A 26 3.90 2.55 10.20
CA VAL A 26 2.89 3.60 10.45
C VAL A 26 1.81 3.12 11.42
N ILE A 27 1.23 1.94 11.18
CA ILE A 27 0.15 1.39 12.01
C ILE A 27 0.62 1.13 13.46
N PRO A 28 1.73 0.41 13.72
CA PRO A 28 2.22 0.20 15.08
C PRO A 28 2.50 1.50 15.82
N PHE A 29 3.09 2.50 15.15
CA PHE A 29 3.34 3.81 15.74
C PHE A 29 2.03 4.52 16.14
N LEU A 30 1.01 4.47 15.28
CA LEU A 30 -0.32 4.99 15.60
C LEU A 30 -0.95 4.29 16.82
N THR A 31 -0.83 2.97 16.88
CA THR A 31 -1.33 2.15 18.00
C THR A 31 -0.65 2.50 19.32
N ASP A 32 0.66 2.69 19.29
CA ASP A 32 1.44 3.08 20.47
C ASP A 32 1.07 4.50 20.94
N LEU A 33 0.83 5.43 20.01
CA LEU A 33 0.35 6.78 20.35
C LEU A 33 -1.06 6.76 20.97
N MET A 34 -1.96 5.91 20.49
CA MET A 34 -3.35 5.86 20.97
C MET A 34 -3.54 5.07 22.27
N SER A 35 -2.68 4.09 22.55
CA SER A 35 -2.82 3.19 23.72
C SER A 35 -2.33 3.80 25.03
N SER A 36 -1.50 4.84 24.99
CA SER A 36 -0.93 5.45 26.21
C SER A 36 -1.83 6.55 26.79
N SER A 37 -2.49 6.23 27.91
CA SER A 37 -3.42 7.13 28.61
C SER A 37 -2.76 8.38 29.20
N GLU A 38 -1.45 8.35 29.49
CA GLU A 38 -0.69 9.52 29.96
C GLU A 38 -0.38 10.52 28.83
N ILE A 39 -0.34 10.04 27.59
CA ILE A 39 0.09 10.80 26.41
C ILE A 39 -1.11 11.45 25.68
N ARG A 40 -2.32 10.92 25.91
CA ARG A 40 -3.59 11.32 25.26
C ARG A 40 -4.10 12.72 25.66
N VAL A 41 -3.49 13.36 26.66
CA VAL A 41 -3.88 14.70 27.17
C VAL A 41 -2.94 15.81 26.69
N ASN A 42 -1.84 15.45 25.99
CA ASN A 42 -0.85 16.40 25.51
C ASN A 42 -1.17 16.85 24.07
N GLU A 43 -1.32 18.15 23.85
CA GLU A 43 -1.68 18.76 22.55
C GLU A 43 -0.70 18.39 21.43
N PHE A 44 0.57 18.18 21.79
CA PHE A 44 1.61 17.68 20.89
C PHE A 44 1.28 16.29 20.33
N THR A 45 0.84 15.36 21.18
CA THR A 45 0.51 13.98 20.79
C THR A 45 -0.73 13.95 19.90
N PHE A 46 -1.74 14.77 20.23
CA PHE A 46 -2.95 14.87 19.42
C PHE A 46 -2.62 15.34 18.00
N THR A 47 -1.80 16.39 17.90
CA THR A 47 -1.32 16.90 16.59
C THR A 47 -0.49 15.87 15.84
N LEU A 48 0.35 15.09 16.54
CA LEU A 48 1.14 14.02 15.93
C LEU A 48 0.23 12.91 15.38
N THR A 49 -0.75 12.48 16.15
CA THR A 49 -1.70 11.41 15.77
C THR A 49 -2.45 11.80 14.50
N GLN A 50 -3.03 13.01 14.45
CA GLN A 50 -3.74 13.50 13.26
C GLN A 50 -2.85 13.56 12.01
N LYS A 51 -1.57 13.95 12.16
CA LYS A 51 -0.61 13.96 11.04
C LYS A 51 -0.36 12.56 10.50
N TYR A 52 -0.15 11.59 11.38
CA TYR A 52 0.11 10.22 10.96
C TYR A 52 -1.13 9.50 10.44
N GLU A 53 -2.34 9.80 10.95
CA GLU A 53 -3.61 9.35 10.37
C GLU A 53 -3.78 9.88 8.93
N ALA A 54 -3.56 11.18 8.73
CA ALA A 54 -3.64 11.79 7.40
C ALA A 54 -2.58 11.20 6.44
N GLN A 55 -1.36 10.94 6.95
CA GLN A 55 -0.31 10.28 6.20
C GLN A 55 -0.68 8.84 5.85
N LEU A 56 -1.23 8.07 6.79
CA LEU A 56 -1.68 6.70 6.57
C LEU A 56 -2.78 6.66 5.51
N PHE A 57 -3.76 7.55 5.59
CA PHE A 57 -4.83 7.67 4.60
C PHE A 57 -4.28 8.01 3.20
N PHE A 58 -3.36 8.97 3.11
CA PHE A 58 -2.72 9.36 1.85
C PHE A 58 -1.92 8.21 1.23
N MET A 59 -1.06 7.56 2.02
CA MET A 59 -0.22 6.44 1.55
C MET A 59 -1.07 5.22 1.17
N SER A 60 -2.14 4.95 1.91
CA SER A 60 -3.09 3.88 1.60
C SER A 60 -3.82 4.16 0.29
N THR A 61 -4.25 5.40 0.06
CA THR A 61 -4.88 5.80 -1.21
C THR A 61 -3.92 5.62 -2.39
N LEU A 62 -2.65 6.03 -2.24
CA LEU A 62 -1.62 5.78 -3.26
C LEU A 62 -1.39 4.28 -3.51
N SER A 63 -1.38 3.47 -2.45
CA SER A 63 -1.26 2.01 -2.56
C SER A 63 -2.41 1.42 -3.39
N ILE A 64 -3.65 1.85 -3.16
CA ILE A 64 -4.81 1.41 -3.95
C ILE A 64 -4.64 1.76 -5.43
N ILE A 65 -4.27 3.01 -5.74
CA ILE A 65 -4.08 3.46 -7.13
C ILE A 65 -3.00 2.63 -7.83
N ILE A 66 -1.85 2.43 -7.17
CA ILE A 66 -0.74 1.64 -7.70
C ILE A 66 -1.13 0.18 -7.87
N GLY A 67 -1.82 -0.40 -6.90
CA GLY A 67 -2.32 -1.77 -6.93
C GLY A 67 -3.27 -2.00 -8.10
N VAL A 68 -4.30 -1.16 -8.24
CA VAL A 68 -5.27 -1.23 -9.35
C VAL A 68 -4.59 -1.04 -10.70
N PHE A 69 -3.72 -0.04 -10.83
CA PHE A 69 -2.98 0.20 -12.07
C PHE A 69 -2.11 -1.00 -12.44
N SER A 70 -1.42 -1.58 -11.46
CA SER A 70 -0.60 -2.77 -11.67
C SER A 70 -1.43 -3.97 -12.13
N VAL A 71 -2.58 -4.22 -11.51
CA VAL A 71 -3.50 -5.31 -11.90
C VAL A 71 -3.97 -5.15 -13.33
N LEU A 72 -4.42 -3.95 -13.71
CA LEU A 72 -4.89 -3.67 -15.07
C LEU A 72 -3.76 -3.85 -16.08
N PHE A 73 -2.61 -3.28 -15.82
CA PHE A 73 -1.45 -3.35 -16.70
C PHE A 73 -0.92 -4.78 -16.85
N CYS A 74 -0.74 -5.52 -15.76
CA CYS A 74 -0.28 -6.91 -15.79
C CYS A 74 -1.28 -7.84 -16.46
N SER A 75 -2.58 -7.62 -16.26
CA SER A 75 -3.65 -8.42 -16.91
C SER A 75 -3.69 -8.19 -18.41
N LEU A 76 -3.58 -6.94 -18.88
CA LEU A 76 -3.49 -6.62 -20.30
C LEU A 76 -2.27 -7.27 -20.97
N VAL A 77 -1.11 -7.22 -20.31
CA VAL A 77 0.11 -7.87 -20.82
C VAL A 77 -0.01 -9.39 -20.79
N TYR A 78 -0.67 -9.96 -19.78
CA TYR A 78 -0.92 -11.40 -19.68
C TYR A 78 -1.82 -11.91 -20.81
N LEU A 79 -2.93 -11.22 -21.13
CA LEU A 79 -3.81 -11.61 -22.25
C LEU A 79 -3.06 -11.67 -23.59
N ARG A 80 -2.05 -10.81 -23.77
CA ARG A 80 -1.26 -10.76 -24.99
C ARG A 80 -0.13 -11.80 -25.07
N LYS A 81 0.40 -12.27 -23.93
CA LYS A 81 1.65 -13.05 -23.92
C LYS A 81 1.73 -14.23 -22.95
N ARG A 82 0.72 -14.42 -22.09
CA ARG A 82 0.55 -15.51 -21.12
C ARG A 82 1.80 -15.82 -20.30
N THR A 83 2.55 -14.79 -19.90
CA THR A 83 3.80 -14.91 -19.14
C THR A 83 3.57 -15.13 -17.64
N ARG A 84 4.33 -16.02 -16.99
CA ARG A 84 4.20 -16.28 -15.55
C ARG A 84 4.47 -15.05 -14.67
N MET A 85 5.41 -14.18 -15.06
CA MET A 85 5.74 -12.96 -14.32
C MET A 85 4.57 -11.98 -14.20
N THR A 86 3.75 -11.84 -15.25
CA THR A 86 2.58 -10.94 -15.20
C THR A 86 1.47 -11.51 -14.35
N LEU A 87 1.32 -12.84 -14.28
CA LEU A 87 0.36 -13.47 -13.37
C LEU A 87 0.74 -13.21 -11.91
N ILE A 88 2.02 -13.34 -11.55
CA ILE A 88 2.53 -12.99 -10.22
C ILE A 88 2.32 -11.50 -9.92
N GLY A 89 2.62 -10.62 -10.89
CA GLY A 89 2.38 -9.17 -10.78
C GLY A 89 0.90 -8.84 -10.53
N THR A 90 -0.03 -9.50 -11.23
CA THR A 90 -1.47 -9.31 -11.00
C THR A 90 -1.88 -9.72 -9.60
N ILE A 91 -1.43 -10.89 -9.10
CA ILE A 91 -1.74 -11.36 -7.74
C ILE A 91 -1.19 -10.38 -6.69
N LEU A 92 0.06 -9.93 -6.87
CA LEU A 92 0.67 -8.94 -5.98
C LEU A 92 -0.09 -7.61 -6.03
N GLY A 93 -0.47 -7.13 -7.21
CA GLY A 93 -1.25 -5.90 -7.36
C GLY A 93 -2.61 -5.96 -6.66
N VAL A 94 -3.29 -7.12 -6.73
CA VAL A 94 -4.55 -7.33 -5.99
C VAL A 94 -4.31 -7.28 -4.49
N PHE A 95 -3.27 -7.96 -4.00
CA PHE A 95 -2.92 -7.94 -2.58
C PHE A 95 -2.62 -6.50 -2.09
N VAL A 96 -1.86 -5.74 -2.87
CA VAL A 96 -1.54 -4.34 -2.59
C VAL A 96 -2.80 -3.49 -2.51
N ALA A 97 -3.72 -3.63 -3.47
CA ALA A 97 -4.97 -2.89 -3.48
C ALA A 97 -5.85 -3.22 -2.27
N VAL A 98 -5.99 -4.51 -1.92
CA VAL A 98 -6.77 -4.96 -0.76
C VAL A 98 -6.16 -4.42 0.53
N MET A 99 -4.84 -4.52 0.71
CA MET A 99 -4.18 -3.99 1.90
C MET A 99 -4.27 -2.47 1.99
N GLY A 100 -4.17 -1.76 0.85
CA GLY A 100 -4.42 -0.32 0.80
C GLY A 100 -5.83 0.05 1.25
N ILE A 101 -6.85 -0.72 0.87
CA ILE A 101 -8.22 -0.52 1.36
C ILE A 101 -8.30 -0.78 2.87
N ILE A 102 -7.70 -1.86 3.37
CA ILE A 102 -7.71 -2.16 4.82
C ILE A 102 -7.05 -1.03 5.62
N HIS A 103 -5.90 -0.55 5.15
CA HIS A 103 -5.15 0.52 5.80
C HIS A 103 -5.84 1.88 5.74
N SER A 104 -6.69 2.13 4.73
CA SER A 104 -7.43 3.39 4.66
C SER A 104 -8.65 3.44 5.60
N TRP A 105 -9.04 2.30 6.17
CA TRP A 105 -10.15 2.17 7.13
C TRP A 105 -9.66 2.03 8.58
N TYR A 106 -8.35 2.11 8.80
CA TYR A 106 -7.70 2.13 10.12
C TYR A 106 -7.82 3.52 10.75
#